data_AF-A0AAD9I721-F1
#
_entry.id   AF-A0AAD9I721-F1
#
_cell.length_a   1.000
_cell.length_b   1.000
_cell.length_c   1.000
_cell.angle_alpha   90.00
_cell.angle_beta   90.00
_cell.angle_gamma   90.00
#
_symmetry.space_group_name_H-M   'P 1'
#
loop_
_entity.id
_entity.type
_entity.pdbx_description
1 polymer ?
#
loop_
_entity_poly.entity_id
_entity_poly.type
_entity_poly.pdbx_seq_one_letter_code
_entity_poly.pdbx_strand_id
1 'polypeptide(L)'
;MTGADTVGSLLAEIANAISAALRTLMFADKRQWGPDEFEQVRALEEALDEAKKDFQDLAPLLNGQRYYENDRHPDSLDELRDLRAKLDAHADIFRAWIRTGGPINPLWARETGFLKRELHRAQCRAAGRIYASGQELAGTRCLGAFQVYRRQRQNEAARQRRQRERGRPRDPEADPEADPEADPEADPEGAAASARHQTASEELGQDRDPRAALRRRTSLEELVPVCNGVGRFERFGRSDVAFVCDFCDGHIVWTDVDRMPVARTAVPGTASAAAAGGHPNWQATGRAVTTGEAKTVVFPPLAIANHMGPAEGTFLARMLCPFCDDYTYLDQGDADEEELKYAQDEAGYGDLDAFQRHLEWSHTPAGLPIPLPTTVQSTASGCAVM
;
A
#
# COMPACT_ATOMS: atom_id res chain seq x y z
N MET A 1 33.84 25.71 -4.70
CA MET A 1 32.70 26.36 -5.38
C MET A 1 31.50 25.44 -5.17
N THR A 2 30.74 25.66 -4.10
CA THR A 2 29.50 24.93 -3.85
C THR A 2 28.50 25.40 -4.89
N GLY A 3 28.28 24.61 -5.94
CA GLY A 3 27.05 24.75 -6.72
C GLY A 3 25.88 24.68 -5.75
N ALA A 4 24.80 25.42 -6.01
CA ALA A 4 23.63 25.35 -5.16
C ALA A 4 23.05 23.93 -5.26
N ASP A 5 23.37 23.09 -4.27
CA ASP A 5 22.97 21.68 -4.21
C ASP A 5 21.48 21.54 -4.47
N THR A 6 21.12 20.52 -5.23
CA THR A 6 19.76 20.07 -5.42
C THR A 6 19.68 18.58 -5.11
N VAL A 7 18.47 18.06 -4.94
CA VAL A 7 18.25 16.61 -4.83
C VAL A 7 18.91 15.88 -6.01
N GLY A 8 18.72 16.39 -7.24
CA GLY A 8 19.34 15.81 -8.45
C GLY A 8 20.87 15.80 -8.41
N SER A 9 21.52 16.89 -7.96
CA SER A 9 22.98 16.94 -7.90
C SER A 9 23.54 15.99 -6.83
N LEU A 10 22.91 15.92 -5.65
CA LEU A 10 23.33 15.03 -4.56
C LEU A 10 23.12 13.55 -4.92
N LEU A 11 22.00 13.21 -5.56
CA LEU A 11 21.76 11.84 -6.04
C LEU A 11 22.78 11.41 -7.10
N ALA A 12 23.17 12.33 -8.00
CA ALA A 12 24.22 12.05 -8.98
C ALA A 12 25.58 11.81 -8.30
N GLU A 13 25.93 12.58 -7.26
CA GLU A 13 27.14 12.36 -6.47
C GLU A 13 27.12 11.02 -5.72
N ILE A 14 25.99 10.66 -5.11
CA ILE A 14 25.76 9.36 -4.47
C ILE A 14 25.94 8.21 -5.48
N ALA A 15 25.32 8.32 -6.66
CA ALA A 15 25.48 7.32 -7.71
C ALA A 15 26.94 7.19 -8.17
N ASN A 16 27.68 8.30 -8.24
CA ASN A 16 29.10 8.31 -8.53
C ASN A 16 29.93 7.63 -7.42
N ALA A 17 29.59 7.83 -6.15
CA ALA A 17 30.25 7.17 -5.01
C ALA A 17 30.07 5.64 -5.07
N ILE A 18 28.84 5.17 -5.28
CA ILE A 18 28.54 3.73 -5.45
C ILE A 18 29.27 3.17 -6.68
N SER A 19 29.23 3.87 -7.80
CA SER A 19 29.94 3.47 -9.03
C SER A 19 31.46 3.44 -8.84
N ALA A 20 32.02 4.32 -8.02
CA ALA A 20 33.44 4.32 -7.67
C ALA A 20 33.81 3.13 -6.79
N ALA A 21 32.96 2.74 -5.84
CA ALA A 21 33.14 1.52 -5.05
C ALA A 21 33.10 0.27 -5.94
N LEU A 22 32.13 0.17 -6.86
CA LEU A 22 32.06 -0.91 -7.85
C LEU A 22 33.32 -0.97 -8.72
N ARG A 23 33.77 0.18 -9.25
CA ARG A 23 35.02 0.25 -10.03
C ARG A 23 36.23 -0.19 -9.22
N THR A 24 36.29 0.17 -7.94
CA THR A 24 37.34 -0.26 -7.01
C THR A 24 37.38 -1.79 -6.99
N LEU A 25 36.27 -2.45 -6.63
CA LEU A 25 36.18 -3.91 -6.59
C LEU A 25 36.40 -4.58 -7.95
N MET A 26 35.94 -3.97 -9.05
CA MET A 26 36.11 -4.50 -10.41
C MET A 26 37.59 -4.68 -10.78
N PHE A 27 38.47 -3.79 -10.32
CA PHE A 27 39.92 -3.83 -10.58
C PHE A 27 40.73 -4.58 -9.53
N ALA A 28 40.10 -5.13 -8.49
CA ALA A 28 40.79 -5.97 -7.51
C ALA A 28 41.16 -7.35 -8.10
N ASP A 29 42.17 -8.01 -7.53
CA ASP A 29 42.54 -9.37 -7.93
C ASP A 29 41.44 -10.37 -7.50
N LYS A 30 40.82 -11.01 -8.49
CA LYS A 30 39.67 -11.93 -8.31
C LYS A 30 40.08 -13.37 -8.02
N ARG A 31 41.38 -13.70 -8.08
CA ARG A 31 41.86 -15.08 -7.92
C ARG A 31 41.55 -15.68 -6.55
N GLN A 32 41.40 -14.83 -5.52
CA GLN A 32 41.15 -15.23 -4.14
C GLN A 32 39.73 -14.91 -3.67
N TRP A 33 38.83 -14.48 -4.56
CA TRP A 33 37.47 -14.13 -4.18
C TRP A 33 36.69 -15.37 -3.73
N GLY A 34 36.04 -15.24 -2.58
CA GLY A 34 35.02 -16.13 -2.10
C GLY A 34 33.61 -15.55 -2.32
N PRO A 35 32.59 -16.19 -1.73
CA PRO A 35 31.20 -15.76 -1.87
C PRO A 35 30.94 -14.33 -1.37
N ASP A 36 31.64 -13.88 -0.32
CA ASP A 36 31.40 -12.60 0.32
C ASP A 36 31.83 -11.41 -0.56
N GLU A 37 32.92 -11.56 -1.33
CA GLU A 37 33.35 -10.53 -2.29
C GLU A 37 32.33 -10.36 -3.42
N PHE A 38 31.80 -11.47 -3.95
CA PHE A 38 30.76 -11.41 -4.97
C PHE A 38 29.45 -10.85 -4.42
N GLU A 39 29.10 -11.20 -3.19
CA GLU A 39 27.93 -10.66 -2.50
C GLU A 39 28.04 -9.15 -2.27
N GLN A 40 29.24 -8.65 -1.93
CA GLN A 40 29.49 -7.23 -1.80
C GLN A 40 29.32 -6.47 -3.13
N VAL A 41 29.79 -7.03 -4.24
CA VAL A 41 29.57 -6.46 -5.58
C VAL A 41 28.08 -6.43 -5.90
N ARG A 42 27.38 -7.56 -5.72
CA ARG A 42 25.94 -7.69 -5.95
C ARG A 42 25.15 -6.67 -5.13
N ALA A 43 25.48 -6.50 -3.85
CA ALA A 43 24.83 -5.53 -2.98
C ALA A 43 25.01 -4.08 -3.46
N LEU A 44 26.17 -3.72 -4.01
CA LEU A 44 26.42 -2.38 -4.56
C LEU A 44 25.71 -2.17 -5.91
N GLU A 45 25.66 -3.20 -6.77
CA GLU A 45 24.90 -3.16 -8.03
C GLU A 45 23.41 -2.96 -7.74
N GLU A 46 22.84 -3.78 -6.84
CA GLU A 46 21.46 -3.63 -6.40
C GLU A 46 21.18 -2.24 -5.81
N ALA A 47 22.10 -1.68 -5.02
CA ALA A 47 21.94 -0.34 -4.46
C ALA A 47 21.90 0.75 -5.54
N LEU A 48 22.76 0.64 -6.55
CA LEU A 48 22.78 1.59 -7.66
C LEU A 48 21.53 1.47 -8.54
N ASP A 49 21.09 0.25 -8.83
CA ASP A 49 19.93 -0.01 -9.66
C ASP A 49 18.63 0.41 -8.97
N GLU A 50 18.50 0.15 -7.66
CA GLU A 50 17.37 0.61 -6.86
C GLU A 50 17.32 2.15 -6.80
N ALA A 51 18.45 2.83 -6.57
CA ALA A 51 18.49 4.29 -6.55
C ALA A 51 18.08 4.93 -7.90
N LYS A 52 18.49 4.32 -9.03
CA LYS A 52 18.07 4.76 -10.38
C LYS A 52 16.60 4.51 -10.61
N LYS A 53 16.10 3.33 -10.19
CA LYS A 53 14.70 2.98 -10.30
C LYS A 53 13.84 3.94 -9.51
N ASP A 54 14.18 4.22 -8.25
CA ASP A 54 13.47 5.18 -7.41
C ASP A 54 13.41 6.56 -8.06
N PHE A 55 14.52 7.00 -8.64
CA PHE A 55 14.55 8.28 -9.35
C PHE A 55 13.59 8.31 -10.56
N GLN A 56 13.50 7.22 -11.32
CA GLN A 56 12.60 7.08 -12.46
C GLN A 56 11.13 6.94 -12.04
N ASP A 57 10.86 6.22 -10.96
CA ASP A 57 9.50 5.90 -10.49
C ASP A 57 8.87 7.07 -9.71
N LEU A 58 9.68 7.86 -8.98
CA LEU A 58 9.20 8.99 -8.19
C LEU A 58 8.91 10.23 -9.04
N ALA A 59 9.71 10.51 -10.07
CA ALA A 59 9.55 11.72 -10.90
C ALA A 59 8.14 11.88 -11.52
N PRO A 60 7.49 10.84 -12.09
CA PRO A 60 6.12 10.90 -12.59
C PRO A 60 5.06 11.22 -11.53
N LEU A 61 5.37 11.01 -10.25
CA LEU A 61 4.47 11.33 -9.15
C LEU A 61 4.53 12.83 -8.76
N LEU A 62 5.55 13.55 -9.21
CA LEU A 62 5.92 14.89 -8.73
C LEU A 62 5.87 15.95 -9.83
N ASN A 63 4.71 16.18 -10.48
CA ASN A 63 4.53 17.20 -11.54
C ASN A 63 5.62 17.22 -12.65
N GLY A 64 6.44 16.18 -12.76
CA GLY A 64 7.58 16.05 -13.69
C GLY A 64 8.96 15.99 -13.03
N GLN A 65 9.89 15.32 -13.72
CA GLN A 65 11.28 15.09 -13.28
C GLN A 65 12.05 16.36 -12.89
N ARG A 66 11.78 17.49 -13.55
CA ARG A 66 12.44 18.78 -13.26
C ARG A 66 12.15 19.28 -11.85
N TYR A 67 10.96 19.03 -11.31
CA TYR A 67 10.64 19.44 -9.93
C TYR A 67 11.46 18.63 -8.93
N TYR A 68 11.61 17.33 -9.19
CA TYR A 68 12.39 16.45 -8.34
C TYR A 68 13.89 16.75 -8.40
N GLU A 69 14.45 16.91 -9.60
CA GLU A 69 15.88 17.21 -9.79
C GLU A 69 16.31 18.54 -9.19
N ASN A 70 15.46 19.56 -9.28
CA ASN A 70 15.77 20.91 -8.84
C ASN A 70 15.25 21.19 -7.43
N ASP A 71 14.74 20.18 -6.71
CA ASP A 71 14.30 20.36 -5.33
C ASP A 71 15.45 20.81 -4.43
N ARG A 72 15.10 21.70 -3.52
CA ARG A 72 16.02 22.35 -2.57
C ARG A 72 15.48 22.37 -1.16
N HIS A 73 14.54 21.48 -0.84
CA HIS A 73 14.04 21.39 0.52
C HIS A 73 15.20 21.09 1.49
N PRO A 74 15.44 21.93 2.51
CA PRO A 74 16.63 21.84 3.36
C PRO A 74 16.80 20.45 3.97
N ASP A 75 15.74 19.91 4.58
CA ASP A 75 15.77 18.57 5.18
C ASP A 75 16.11 17.46 4.18
N SER A 76 15.69 17.59 2.91
CA SER A 76 16.03 16.62 1.86
C SER A 76 17.50 16.70 1.49
N LEU A 77 18.03 17.92 1.38
CA LEU A 77 19.44 18.13 1.07
C LEU A 77 20.33 17.63 2.22
N ASP A 78 19.97 17.89 3.47
CA ASP A 78 20.75 17.48 4.63
C ASP A 78 20.78 15.95 4.79
N GLU A 79 19.63 15.28 4.65
CA GLU A 79 19.58 13.81 4.66
C GLU A 79 20.44 13.18 3.55
N LEU A 80 20.38 13.73 2.33
CA LEU A 80 21.16 13.23 1.21
C LEU A 80 22.66 13.52 1.38
N ARG A 81 23.05 14.65 1.96
CA ARG A 81 24.46 14.95 2.30
C ARG A 81 25.00 13.98 3.34
N ASP A 82 24.24 13.72 4.40
CA ASP A 82 24.62 12.76 5.43
C ASP A 82 24.79 11.35 4.85
N LEU A 83 23.86 10.95 3.98
CA LEU A 83 23.92 9.66 3.32
C LEU A 83 25.09 9.55 2.34
N ARG A 84 25.35 10.61 1.57
CA ARG A 84 26.54 10.71 0.72
C ARG A 84 27.81 10.52 1.56
N ALA A 85 27.93 11.22 2.68
CA ALA A 85 29.09 11.10 3.56
C ALA A 85 29.28 9.67 4.07
N LYS A 86 28.18 8.99 4.45
CA LYS A 86 28.21 7.57 4.85
C LYS A 86 28.66 6.65 3.71
N LEU A 87 28.16 6.88 2.49
CA LEU A 87 28.54 6.08 1.31
C LEU A 87 29.99 6.34 0.86
N ASP A 88 30.46 7.58 0.95
CA ASP A 88 31.86 7.93 0.68
C ASP A 88 32.80 7.22 1.67
N ALA A 89 32.46 7.24 2.97
CA ALA A 89 33.18 6.50 3.99
C ALA A 89 33.15 4.98 3.74
N HIS A 90 32.01 4.43 3.31
CA HIS A 90 31.89 3.02 2.94
C HIS A 90 32.75 2.68 1.72
N ALA A 91 32.81 3.56 0.73
CA ALA A 91 33.66 3.40 -0.45
C ALA A 91 35.16 3.43 -0.09
N ASP A 92 35.54 4.27 0.87
CA ASP A 92 36.92 4.35 1.36
C ASP A 92 37.40 3.04 2.02
N ILE A 93 36.49 2.30 2.66
CA ILE A 93 36.80 0.97 3.21
C ILE A 93 37.30 0.04 2.09
N PHE A 94 36.64 0.01 0.93
CA PHE A 94 37.07 -0.83 -0.19
C PHE A 94 38.39 -0.37 -0.80
N ARG A 95 38.64 0.95 -0.85
CA ARG A 95 39.93 1.51 -1.31
C ARG A 95 41.07 1.14 -0.36
N ALA A 96 40.82 1.11 0.94
CA ALA A 96 41.79 0.63 1.93
C ALA A 96 41.99 -0.88 1.84
N TRP A 97 40.91 -1.65 1.66
CA TRP A 97 40.96 -3.09 1.47
C TRP A 97 41.81 -3.50 0.27
N ILE A 98 41.68 -2.84 -0.90
CA ILE A 98 42.52 -3.16 -2.07
C ILE A 98 44.02 -3.03 -1.81
N ARG A 99 44.43 -2.09 -0.94
CA ARG A 99 45.84 -1.91 -0.60
C ARG A 99 46.37 -2.96 0.35
N THR A 100 45.51 -3.54 1.18
CA THR A 100 45.87 -4.50 2.22
C THR A 100 45.68 -5.94 1.78
N GLY A 101 44.66 -6.21 0.96
CA GLY A 101 44.27 -7.54 0.50
C GLY A 101 43.57 -8.37 1.58
N GLY A 102 43.34 -9.64 1.28
CA GLY A 102 42.65 -10.58 2.18
C GLY A 102 41.14 -10.65 1.95
N PRO A 103 40.43 -11.51 2.71
CA PRO A 103 38.99 -11.68 2.56
C PRO A 103 38.22 -10.42 2.97
N ILE A 104 37.12 -10.12 2.28
CA ILE A 104 36.20 -9.05 2.66
C ILE A 104 35.49 -9.39 3.98
N ASN A 105 35.16 -8.36 4.76
CA ASN A 105 34.29 -8.53 5.92
C ASN A 105 32.83 -8.70 5.46
N PRO A 106 32.16 -9.82 5.79
CA PRO A 106 30.77 -10.06 5.35
C PRO A 106 29.77 -9.04 5.90
N LEU A 107 30.12 -8.28 6.95
CA LEU A 107 29.28 -7.20 7.46
C LEU A 107 29.17 -6.03 6.48
N TRP A 108 30.15 -5.81 5.60
CA TRP A 108 30.11 -4.70 4.64
C TRP A 108 28.95 -4.84 3.66
N ALA A 109 28.59 -6.06 3.26
CA ALA A 109 27.45 -6.29 2.36
C ALA A 109 26.13 -5.96 3.07
N ARG A 110 26.03 -6.29 4.37
CA ARG A 110 24.88 -5.91 5.21
C ARG A 110 24.78 -4.39 5.39
N GLU A 111 25.92 -3.72 5.57
CA GLU A 111 26.00 -2.25 5.64
C GLU A 111 25.59 -1.60 4.31
N THR A 112 26.04 -2.13 3.17
CA THR A 112 25.56 -1.69 1.85
C THR A 112 24.04 -1.85 1.73
N GLY A 113 23.50 -2.99 2.15
CA GLY A 113 22.05 -3.20 2.18
C GLY A 113 21.31 -2.24 3.11
N PHE A 114 21.93 -1.80 4.21
CA PHE A 114 21.38 -0.76 5.08
C PHE A 114 21.40 0.61 4.41
N LEU A 115 22.54 1.03 3.84
CA LEU A 115 22.67 2.30 3.13
C LEU A 115 21.74 2.38 1.92
N LYS A 116 21.51 1.26 1.23
CA LYS A 116 20.52 1.13 0.16
C LYS A 116 19.11 1.49 0.62
N ARG A 117 18.66 0.88 1.74
CA ARG A 117 17.33 1.17 2.30
C ARG A 117 17.22 2.61 2.80
N GLU A 118 18.29 3.16 3.38
CA GLU A 118 18.34 4.56 3.78
C GLU A 118 18.24 5.51 2.58
N LEU A 119 18.89 5.17 1.45
CA LEU A 119 18.80 5.94 0.21
C LEU A 119 17.38 5.93 -0.37
N HIS A 120 16.79 4.75 -0.47
CA HIS A 120 15.39 4.60 -0.89
C HIS A 120 14.46 5.47 -0.05
N ARG A 121 14.57 5.38 1.29
CA ARG A 121 13.77 6.20 2.21
C ARG A 121 14.02 7.70 2.04
N ALA A 122 15.27 8.13 1.89
CA ALA A 122 15.59 9.54 1.68
C ALA A 122 14.98 10.07 0.36
N GLN A 123 15.02 9.27 -0.71
CA GLN A 123 14.38 9.61 -1.98
C GLN A 123 12.85 9.68 -1.85
N CYS A 124 12.22 8.72 -1.19
CA CYS A 124 10.78 8.72 -0.91
C CYS A 124 10.34 9.92 -0.05
N ARG A 125 11.11 10.28 0.99
CA ARG A 125 10.83 11.47 1.83
C ARG A 125 11.01 12.77 1.06
N ALA A 126 12.06 12.89 0.24
CA ALA A 126 12.24 14.05 -0.61
C ALA A 126 11.03 14.22 -1.56
N ALA A 127 10.60 13.13 -2.20
CA ALA A 127 9.38 13.12 -3.00
C ALA A 127 8.12 13.48 -2.19
N GLY A 128 7.99 12.93 -0.98
CA GLY A 128 6.88 13.22 -0.06
C GLY A 128 6.79 14.71 0.30
N ARG A 129 7.93 15.36 0.57
CA ARG A 129 8.00 16.80 0.87
C ARG A 129 7.62 17.66 -0.32
N ILE A 130 8.12 17.33 -1.51
CA ILE A 130 7.75 18.04 -2.75
C ILE A 130 6.24 17.91 -2.99
N TYR A 131 5.70 16.70 -2.86
CA TYR A 131 4.27 16.46 -2.98
C TYR A 131 3.46 17.28 -1.96
N ALA A 132 3.86 17.27 -0.69
CA ALA A 132 3.20 18.04 0.37
C ALA A 132 3.25 19.56 0.10
N SER A 133 4.38 20.08 -0.38
CA SER A 133 4.54 21.51 -0.70
C SER A 133 3.65 21.99 -1.85
N GLY A 134 3.25 21.08 -2.75
CA GLY A 134 2.35 21.37 -3.86
C GLY A 134 0.87 21.25 -3.53
N GLN A 135 0.51 20.78 -2.33
CA GLN A 135 -0.88 20.72 -1.88
C GLN A 135 -1.25 22.04 -1.19
N GLU A 136 -2.16 22.79 -1.79
CA GLU A 136 -2.65 24.06 -1.23
C GLU A 136 -3.57 23.86 -0.02
N LEU A 137 -4.10 22.65 0.19
CA LEU A 137 -5.05 22.30 1.24
C LEU A 137 -4.39 21.45 2.33
N ALA A 138 -4.54 21.88 3.58
CA ALA A 138 -4.28 21.04 4.74
C ALA A 138 -5.27 19.85 4.75
N GLY A 139 -4.82 18.69 5.23
CA GLY A 139 -5.66 17.49 5.28
C GLY A 139 -5.58 16.55 4.07
N THR A 140 -4.53 16.65 3.25
CA THR A 140 -4.29 15.69 2.16
C THR A 140 -3.55 14.44 2.64
N ARG A 141 -3.88 13.30 2.02
CA ARG A 141 -3.18 12.01 2.21
C ARG A 141 -1.70 12.20 1.90
N CYS A 142 -0.81 11.52 2.64
CA CYS A 142 0.60 11.55 2.28
C CYS A 142 0.81 10.92 0.88
N LEU A 143 1.94 11.18 0.22
CA LEU A 143 2.21 10.64 -1.12
C LEU A 143 2.11 9.10 -1.15
N GLY A 144 2.63 8.42 -0.12
CA GLY A 144 2.52 6.97 0.03
C GLY A 144 1.07 6.48 0.13
N ALA A 145 0.28 7.09 1.00
CA ALA A 145 -1.15 6.81 1.15
C ALA A 145 -1.92 7.05 -0.14
N PHE A 146 -1.61 8.16 -0.83
CA PHE A 146 -2.23 8.52 -2.10
C PHE A 146 -1.99 7.47 -3.19
N GLN A 147 -0.81 6.84 -3.22
CA GLN A 147 -0.54 5.74 -4.16
C GLN A 147 -1.43 4.52 -3.89
N VAL A 148 -1.57 4.12 -2.63
CA VAL A 148 -2.45 2.99 -2.24
C VAL A 148 -3.91 3.33 -2.56
N TYR A 149 -4.35 4.53 -2.20
CA TYR A 149 -5.68 5.04 -2.49
C TYR A 149 -5.99 5.06 -4.00
N ARG A 150 -5.06 5.58 -4.82
CA ARG A 150 -5.20 5.60 -6.28
C ARG A 150 -5.37 4.19 -6.85
N ARG A 151 -4.58 3.22 -6.37
CA ARG A 151 -4.72 1.81 -6.79
C ARG A 151 -6.07 1.24 -6.37
N GLN A 152 -6.53 1.54 -5.15
CA GLN A 152 -7.85 1.12 -4.68
C GLN A 152 -8.96 1.60 -5.63
N ARG A 153 -8.95 2.89 -5.99
CA ARG A 153 -9.95 3.47 -6.90
C ARG A 153 -9.91 2.83 -8.30
N GLN A 154 -8.72 2.51 -8.81
CA GLN A 154 -8.58 1.77 -10.07
C GLN A 154 -9.20 0.37 -10.00
N ASN A 155 -8.93 -0.36 -8.91
CA ASN A 155 -9.48 -1.70 -8.70
C ASN A 155 -11.02 -1.66 -8.59
N GLU A 156 -11.57 -0.66 -7.89
CA GLU A 156 -13.01 -0.42 -7.79
C GLU A 156 -13.63 -0.11 -9.17
N ALA A 157 -13.04 0.80 -9.94
CA ALA A 157 -13.52 1.16 -11.27
C ALA A 157 -13.47 -0.04 -12.25
N ALA A 158 -12.40 -0.83 -12.21
CA ALA A 158 -12.29 -2.04 -13.02
C ALA A 158 -13.37 -3.08 -12.67
N ARG A 159 -13.72 -3.21 -11.38
CA ARG A 159 -14.82 -4.08 -10.94
C ARG A 159 -16.16 -3.59 -11.46
N GLN A 160 -16.44 -2.29 -11.33
CA GLN A 160 -17.68 -1.70 -11.84
C GLN A 160 -17.83 -1.91 -13.35
N ARG A 161 -16.74 -1.76 -14.12
CA ARG A 161 -16.72 -2.07 -15.57
C ARG A 161 -17.07 -3.53 -15.84
N ARG A 162 -16.40 -4.49 -15.17
CA ARG A 162 -16.70 -5.93 -15.31
C ARG A 162 -18.13 -6.29 -14.90
N GLN A 163 -18.69 -5.61 -13.90
CA GLN A 163 -20.08 -5.82 -13.48
C GLN A 163 -21.06 -5.30 -14.53
N ARG A 164 -20.81 -4.13 -15.11
CA ARG A 164 -21.62 -3.58 -16.21
C ARG A 164 -21.56 -4.47 -17.46
N GLU A 165 -20.39 -4.98 -17.81
CA GLU A 165 -20.22 -5.93 -18.92
C GLU A 165 -20.97 -7.25 -18.70
N ARG A 166 -21.00 -7.77 -17.46
CA ARG A 166 -21.75 -8.97 -17.11
C ARG A 166 -23.26 -8.76 -17.00
N GLY A 167 -23.68 -7.55 -16.66
CA GLY A 167 -25.09 -7.16 -16.56
C GLY A 167 -25.69 -6.66 -17.88
N ARG A 168 -24.87 -6.48 -18.93
CA ARG A 168 -25.37 -6.13 -20.26
C ARG A 168 -26.12 -7.35 -20.81
N PRO A 169 -27.40 -7.21 -21.20
CA PRO A 169 -28.09 -8.26 -21.95
C PRO A 169 -27.24 -8.61 -23.18
N ARG A 170 -27.02 -9.90 -23.40
CA ARG A 170 -26.48 -10.36 -24.68
C ARG A 170 -27.59 -10.11 -25.70
N ASP A 171 -27.43 -9.12 -26.56
CA ASP A 171 -28.35 -8.90 -27.68
C ASP A 171 -28.49 -10.22 -28.44
N PRO A 172 -29.69 -10.84 -28.53
CA PRO A 172 -29.89 -12.06 -29.30
C PRO A 172 -29.84 -11.81 -30.81
N GLU A 173 -29.85 -10.55 -31.24
CA GLU A 173 -29.87 -10.13 -32.63
C GLU A 173 -28.54 -9.44 -33.00
N ALA A 174 -27.50 -10.26 -33.08
CA ALA A 174 -26.41 -9.99 -34.00
C ALA A 174 -26.18 -11.29 -34.76
N ASP A 175 -27.16 -11.66 -35.58
CA ASP A 175 -26.89 -12.53 -36.72
C ASP A 175 -25.76 -11.87 -37.51
N PRO A 176 -24.65 -12.57 -37.82
CA PRO A 176 -23.78 -12.10 -38.88
C PRO A 176 -24.62 -12.15 -40.15
N GLU A 177 -25.02 -10.97 -40.65
CA GLU A 177 -25.52 -10.84 -42.01
C GLU A 177 -24.48 -11.48 -42.93
N ALA A 178 -24.85 -12.66 -43.43
CA ALA A 178 -24.14 -13.31 -44.51
C ALA A 178 -24.43 -12.49 -45.77
N ASP A 179 -23.41 -11.80 -46.27
CA ASP A 179 -23.39 -11.29 -47.64
C ASP A 179 -23.75 -12.42 -48.63
N PRO A 180 -24.78 -12.27 -49.47
CA PRO A 180 -25.05 -13.21 -50.54
C PRO A 180 -24.76 -12.55 -51.88
N GLU A 181 -23.50 -12.34 -52.24
CA GLU A 181 -23.08 -12.13 -53.63
C GLU A 181 -21.74 -12.82 -53.91
N ALA A 182 -21.81 -14.11 -54.27
CA ALA A 182 -20.75 -14.78 -55.01
C ALA A 182 -21.39 -15.61 -56.12
N ASP A 183 -21.00 -15.27 -57.35
CA ASP A 183 -21.37 -15.93 -58.61
C ASP A 183 -21.16 -17.46 -58.58
N PRO A 184 -21.96 -18.22 -59.35
CA PRO A 184 -21.90 -19.67 -59.40
C PRO A 184 -20.90 -20.15 -60.46
N GLU A 185 -20.06 -21.14 -60.14
CA GLU A 185 -19.69 -22.22 -61.07
C GLU A 185 -18.89 -23.36 -60.38
N ALA A 186 -19.31 -24.60 -60.65
CA ALA A 186 -18.62 -25.90 -60.52
C ALA A 186 -18.51 -26.62 -59.13
N ASP A 187 -19.60 -27.31 -58.74
CA ASP A 187 -19.80 -28.78 -58.63
C ASP A 187 -18.61 -29.77 -58.33
N PRO A 188 -18.86 -31.00 -57.83
CA PRO A 188 -18.86 -31.37 -56.39
C PRO A 188 -17.98 -32.61 -56.08
N GLU A 189 -17.75 -32.94 -54.81
CA GLU A 189 -17.63 -34.35 -54.30
C GLU A 189 -17.31 -34.38 -52.79
N GLY A 190 -17.98 -35.27 -52.03
CA GLY A 190 -17.50 -35.68 -50.70
C GLY A 190 -18.51 -35.73 -49.55
N ALA A 191 -19.55 -36.56 -49.73
CA ALA A 191 -20.50 -37.14 -48.79
C ALA A 191 -20.21 -37.24 -47.25
N ALA A 192 -21.35 -37.34 -46.53
CA ALA A 192 -21.65 -38.05 -45.27
C ALA A 192 -21.54 -37.24 -43.95
N ALA A 193 -22.67 -36.76 -43.37
CA ALA A 193 -23.69 -37.47 -42.56
C ALA A 193 -23.17 -37.83 -41.14
N SER A 194 -23.86 -37.73 -40.00
CA SER A 194 -25.25 -37.48 -39.56
C SER A 194 -25.12 -37.07 -38.07
N ALA A 195 -25.78 -36.03 -37.56
CA ALA A 195 -27.17 -35.97 -37.07
C ALA A 195 -27.49 -36.78 -35.78
N ARG A 196 -28.22 -36.09 -34.88
CA ARG A 196 -29.12 -36.56 -33.78
C ARG A 196 -28.47 -36.66 -32.38
N HIS A 197 -29.08 -36.24 -31.27
CA HIS A 197 -30.45 -35.79 -30.98
C HIS A 197 -30.47 -35.02 -29.64
N GLN A 198 -31.40 -34.07 -29.53
CA GLN A 198 -31.85 -33.42 -28.30
C GLN A 198 -32.59 -34.42 -27.39
N THR A 199 -32.46 -34.28 -26.07
CA THR A 199 -33.61 -34.38 -25.14
C THR A 199 -33.37 -33.46 -23.95
N ALA A 200 -34.37 -32.62 -23.69
CA ALA A 200 -34.52 -31.81 -22.50
C ALA A 200 -35.13 -32.65 -21.36
N SER A 201 -34.79 -32.32 -20.12
CA SER A 201 -35.73 -32.30 -18.98
C SER A 201 -35.09 -31.56 -17.81
N GLU A 202 -35.82 -30.57 -17.33
CA GLU A 202 -35.59 -29.79 -16.12
C GLU A 202 -35.60 -30.68 -14.87
N GLU A 203 -34.81 -30.32 -13.84
CA GLU A 203 -35.31 -30.06 -12.48
C GLU A 203 -34.16 -29.84 -11.47
N LEU A 204 -34.26 -28.71 -10.75
CA LEU A 204 -33.95 -28.53 -9.33
C LEU A 204 -32.57 -29.01 -8.79
N GLY A 205 -31.66 -28.04 -8.65
CA GLY A 205 -30.50 -28.18 -7.77
C GLY A 205 -29.80 -26.84 -7.57
N GLN A 206 -30.08 -26.17 -6.45
CA GLN A 206 -29.35 -24.99 -5.99
C GLN A 206 -27.92 -25.37 -5.59
N ASP A 207 -27.05 -25.62 -6.55
CA ASP A 207 -25.61 -25.71 -6.30
C ASP A 207 -25.02 -24.30 -6.26
N ARG A 208 -25.07 -23.69 -5.06
CA ARG A 208 -24.23 -22.54 -4.74
C ARG A 208 -22.77 -23.02 -4.71
N ASP A 209 -22.11 -22.97 -5.86
CA ASP A 209 -20.68 -23.26 -5.99
C ASP A 209 -19.87 -22.48 -4.93
N PRO A 210 -19.27 -23.16 -3.93
CA PRO A 210 -18.44 -22.51 -2.91
C PRO A 210 -17.23 -21.80 -3.51
N ARG A 211 -16.78 -22.20 -4.71
CA ARG A 211 -15.67 -21.58 -5.43
C ARG A 211 -16.07 -20.25 -6.07
N ALA A 212 -17.34 -20.05 -6.40
CA ALA A 212 -17.85 -18.75 -6.86
C ALA A 212 -17.92 -17.71 -5.73
N ALA A 213 -18.12 -18.14 -4.48
CA ALA A 213 -18.04 -17.27 -3.30
C ALA A 213 -16.59 -16.91 -2.93
N LEU A 214 -15.64 -17.84 -3.16
CA LEU A 214 -14.19 -17.57 -3.03
C LEU A 214 -13.68 -16.59 -4.10
N ARG A 215 -14.25 -16.58 -5.31
CA ARG A 215 -13.94 -15.60 -6.36
C ARG A 215 -14.48 -14.18 -6.11
N ARG A 216 -15.27 -13.97 -5.04
CA ARG A 216 -15.74 -12.63 -4.60
C ARG A 216 -14.80 -11.97 -3.58
N ARG A 217 -13.78 -12.67 -3.10
CA ARG A 217 -12.79 -12.12 -2.17
C ARG A 217 -11.62 -11.57 -2.97
N THR A 218 -11.49 -10.23 -2.97
CA THR A 218 -10.27 -9.48 -2.60
C THR A 218 -10.26 -8.07 -3.19
N SER A 219 -11.01 -7.06 -2.70
CA SER A 219 -10.84 -5.67 -3.20
C SER A 219 -9.67 -4.93 -2.58
N LEU A 220 -9.45 -5.13 -1.29
CA LEU A 220 -8.44 -4.40 -0.54
C LEU A 220 -7.20 -5.26 -0.25
N GLU A 221 -7.35 -6.58 -0.26
CA GLU A 221 -6.25 -7.53 -0.11
C GLU A 221 -5.28 -7.49 -1.33
N GLU A 222 -5.79 -7.13 -2.51
CA GLU A 222 -4.99 -6.82 -3.71
C GLU A 222 -4.04 -5.62 -3.51
N LEU A 223 -4.26 -4.80 -2.49
CA LEU A 223 -3.42 -3.64 -2.17
C LEU A 223 -2.21 -3.99 -1.32
N VAL A 224 -2.14 -5.20 -0.74
CA VAL A 224 -1.02 -5.59 0.13
C VAL A 224 0.35 -5.42 -0.56
N PRO A 225 0.55 -5.82 -1.84
CA PRO A 225 1.81 -5.56 -2.54
C PRO A 225 2.13 -4.08 -2.70
N VAL A 226 1.11 -3.22 -2.88
CA VAL A 226 1.31 -1.76 -2.99
C VAL A 226 1.63 -1.16 -1.63
N CYS A 227 0.99 -1.62 -0.56
CA CYS A 227 1.31 -1.22 0.80
C CYS A 227 2.77 -1.51 1.15
N ASN A 228 3.28 -2.69 0.76
CA ASN A 228 4.67 -3.08 0.96
C ASN A 228 5.68 -2.28 0.12
N GLY A 229 5.21 -1.60 -0.94
CA GLY A 229 6.03 -0.66 -1.73
C GLY A 229 6.00 0.78 -1.20
N VAL A 230 5.13 1.07 -0.23
CA VAL A 230 4.96 2.40 0.37
C VAL A 230 5.63 2.50 1.74
N GLY A 231 5.84 1.36 2.38
CA GLY A 231 6.41 1.27 3.71
C GLY A 231 6.52 -0.18 4.13
N ARG A 232 6.83 -0.39 5.41
CA ARG A 232 7.08 -1.72 5.95
C ARG A 232 6.50 -1.91 7.33
N PHE A 233 6.17 -3.16 7.64
CA PHE A 233 5.76 -3.55 8.99
C PHE A 233 6.96 -3.95 9.83
N GLU A 234 7.06 -3.40 11.03
CA GLU A 234 8.09 -3.72 12.01
C GLU A 234 7.46 -4.05 13.36
N ARG A 235 8.15 -4.89 14.14
CA ARG A 235 7.77 -5.16 15.53
C ARG A 235 8.06 -3.91 16.35
N PHE A 236 7.04 -3.38 17.02
CA PHE A 236 7.17 -2.24 17.90
C PHE A 236 7.01 -2.68 19.36
N GLY A 237 8.09 -2.60 20.13
CA GLY A 237 8.11 -3.14 21.49
C GLY A 237 7.91 -4.66 21.53
N ARG A 238 7.15 -5.13 22.53
CA ARG A 238 6.93 -6.57 22.78
C ARG A 238 5.65 -7.12 22.15
N SER A 239 4.64 -6.29 21.98
CA SER A 239 3.27 -6.70 21.64
C SER A 239 2.75 -6.09 20.34
N ASP A 240 3.33 -4.97 19.88
CA ASP A 240 2.69 -4.12 18.89
C ASP A 240 3.35 -4.28 17.52
N VAL A 241 2.62 -3.92 16.46
CA VAL A 241 3.12 -3.88 15.08
C VAL A 241 2.95 -2.47 14.57
N ALA A 242 4.03 -1.87 14.05
CA ALA A 242 3.99 -0.57 13.41
C ALA A 242 4.19 -0.70 11.91
N PHE A 243 3.40 0.03 11.12
CA PHE A 243 3.73 0.34 9.74
C PHE A 243 4.51 1.65 9.69
N VAL A 244 5.70 1.62 9.11
CA VAL A 244 6.56 2.80 8.89
C VAL A 244 6.44 3.21 7.43
N CYS A 245 5.89 4.39 7.16
CA CYS A 245 5.75 4.91 5.81
C CYS A 245 7.06 5.54 5.33
N ASP A 246 7.56 5.11 4.17
CA ASP A 246 8.83 5.60 3.64
C ASP A 246 8.72 7.03 3.07
N PHE A 247 7.51 7.57 2.90
CA PHE A 247 7.26 8.90 2.33
C PHE A 247 7.13 10.03 3.35
N CYS A 248 6.56 9.75 4.53
CA CYS A 248 6.29 10.79 5.54
C CYS A 248 6.87 10.47 6.92
N ASP A 249 7.55 9.32 7.07
CA ASP A 249 8.07 8.80 8.35
C ASP A 249 6.99 8.60 9.43
N GLY A 250 5.71 8.69 9.03
CA GLY A 250 4.57 8.45 9.88
C GLY A 250 4.43 6.97 10.23
N HIS A 251 4.17 6.71 11.50
CA HIS A 251 3.95 5.38 12.05
C HIS A 251 2.46 5.14 12.28
N ILE A 252 1.96 4.00 11.81
CA ILE A 252 0.61 3.51 12.15
C ILE A 252 0.79 2.29 13.05
N VAL A 253 0.29 2.36 14.28
CA VAL A 253 0.57 1.34 15.31
C VAL A 253 -0.69 0.53 15.60
N TRP A 254 -0.59 -0.79 15.44
CA TRP A 254 -1.57 -1.76 15.90
C TRP A 254 -1.09 -2.34 17.22
N THR A 255 -1.82 -2.03 18.28
CA THR A 255 -1.51 -2.48 19.65
C THR A 255 -1.87 -3.95 19.82
N ASP A 256 -1.02 -4.71 20.52
CA ASP A 256 -1.25 -6.11 20.87
C ASP A 256 -1.72 -6.99 19.69
N VAL A 257 -0.87 -7.09 18.66
CA VAL A 257 -1.11 -7.90 17.46
C VAL A 257 0.09 -8.79 17.17
N ASP A 258 -0.12 -10.10 17.18
CA ASP A 258 0.93 -11.08 16.88
C ASP A 258 1.40 -10.96 15.43
N ARG A 259 0.48 -11.02 14.48
CA ARG A 259 0.78 -10.88 13.06
C ARG A 259 -0.26 -10.04 12.36
N MET A 260 0.22 -9.28 11.40
CA MET A 260 -0.63 -8.36 10.66
C MET A 260 -1.61 -9.10 9.75
N PRO A 261 -2.93 -8.87 9.86
CA PRO A 261 -3.90 -9.60 9.05
C PRO A 261 -3.85 -9.12 7.59
N VAL A 262 -3.72 -10.09 6.68
CA VAL A 262 -3.68 -9.86 5.22
C VAL A 262 -5.06 -9.94 4.56
N ALA A 263 -6.08 -10.33 5.31
CA ALA A 263 -7.45 -10.47 4.84
C ALA A 263 -8.43 -9.84 5.82
N ARG A 264 -9.51 -9.26 5.30
CA ARG A 264 -10.60 -8.73 6.12
C ARG A 264 -11.41 -9.84 6.78
N THR A 265 -12.06 -9.48 7.88
CA THR A 265 -13.01 -10.36 8.56
C THR A 265 -14.19 -10.62 7.62
N ALA A 266 -14.48 -11.91 7.40
CA ALA A 266 -15.68 -12.30 6.68
C ALA A 266 -16.87 -12.16 7.63
N VAL A 267 -17.71 -11.15 7.40
CA VAL A 267 -18.97 -11.03 8.15
C VAL A 267 -19.98 -12.00 7.50
N PRO A 268 -20.44 -13.06 8.19
CA PRO A 268 -21.49 -13.93 7.66
C PRO A 268 -22.80 -13.15 7.59
N GLY A 269 -23.51 -13.22 6.45
CA GLY A 269 -24.82 -12.59 6.26
C GLY A 269 -24.83 -11.21 5.60
N THR A 270 -23.70 -10.49 5.53
CA THR A 270 -23.64 -9.15 4.90
C THR A 270 -23.41 -9.16 3.39
N ALA A 271 -23.35 -10.32 2.75
CA ALA A 271 -23.34 -10.41 1.29
C ALA A 271 -24.58 -9.75 0.66
N SER A 272 -25.68 -9.65 1.41
CA SER A 272 -26.90 -8.92 1.02
C SER A 272 -26.89 -7.45 1.45
N ALA A 273 -26.19 -7.09 2.54
CA ALA A 273 -26.14 -5.72 3.07
C ALA A 273 -25.13 -4.83 2.32
N ALA A 274 -24.00 -5.38 1.87
CA ALA A 274 -23.09 -4.68 0.95
C ALA A 274 -23.75 -4.38 -0.42
N ALA A 275 -24.82 -5.11 -0.74
CA ALA A 275 -25.62 -4.92 -1.96
C ALA A 275 -26.89 -4.08 -1.74
N ALA A 276 -27.32 -3.84 -0.49
CA ALA A 276 -28.60 -3.20 -0.18
C ALA A 276 -28.52 -2.02 0.81
N GLY A 277 -27.36 -1.72 1.41
CA GLY A 277 -27.22 -0.63 2.38
C GLY A 277 -25.78 -0.45 2.88
N GLY A 278 -24.93 0.18 2.06
CA GLY A 278 -23.90 1.18 2.41
C GLY A 278 -22.79 0.90 3.44
N HIS A 279 -22.83 -0.15 4.28
CA HIS A 279 -21.88 -0.25 5.39
C HIS A 279 -20.53 -0.87 4.98
N PRO A 280 -19.40 -0.20 5.24
CA PRO A 280 -18.10 -0.63 4.78
C PRO A 280 -17.50 -1.74 5.65
N ASN A 281 -16.99 -2.81 5.01
CA ASN A 281 -16.20 -3.82 5.71
C ASN A 281 -14.76 -3.30 5.94
N TRP A 282 -14.58 -2.58 7.05
CA TRP A 282 -13.32 -2.00 7.50
C TRP A 282 -12.49 -2.93 8.42
N GLN A 283 -13.09 -4.01 8.91
CA GLN A 283 -12.56 -4.86 9.97
C GLN A 283 -11.65 -5.97 9.44
N ALA A 284 -10.65 -6.32 10.24
CA ALA A 284 -9.84 -7.52 10.11
C ALA A 284 -9.68 -8.22 11.45
N THR A 285 -9.45 -9.53 11.42
CA THR A 285 -9.27 -10.35 12.62
C THR A 285 -7.79 -10.66 12.79
N GLY A 286 -7.18 -10.03 13.80
CA GLY A 286 -5.85 -10.34 14.29
C GLY A 286 -5.90 -11.30 15.47
N ARG A 287 -4.73 -11.60 16.02
CA ARG A 287 -4.56 -12.37 17.26
C ARG A 287 -3.77 -11.53 18.26
N ALA A 288 -4.26 -11.39 19.48
CA ALA A 288 -3.56 -10.72 20.55
C ALA A 288 -2.29 -11.50 20.96
N VAL A 289 -1.18 -10.81 21.18
CA VAL A 289 0.07 -11.42 21.70
C VAL A 289 -0.12 -11.80 23.16
N THR A 290 -0.77 -10.94 23.93
CA THR A 290 -0.90 -11.09 25.38
C THR A 290 -1.84 -12.23 25.78
N THR A 291 -2.99 -12.34 25.12
CA THR A 291 -4.04 -13.33 25.46
C THR A 291 -4.10 -14.51 24.49
N GLY A 292 -3.57 -14.35 23.27
CA GLY A 292 -3.75 -15.34 22.20
C GLY A 292 -5.17 -15.41 21.64
N GLU A 293 -6.06 -14.51 22.04
CA GLU A 293 -7.45 -14.44 21.58
C GLU A 293 -7.57 -13.69 20.24
N ALA A 294 -8.68 -13.91 19.53
CA ALA A 294 -8.99 -13.17 18.32
C ALA A 294 -9.34 -11.71 18.67
N LYS A 295 -8.73 -10.76 17.96
CA LYS A 295 -8.92 -9.31 18.16
C LYS A 295 -9.39 -8.66 16.86
N THR A 296 -10.39 -7.80 16.95
CA THR A 296 -10.81 -6.96 15.82
C THR A 296 -9.87 -5.76 15.71
N VAL A 297 -9.38 -5.54 14.50
CA VAL A 297 -8.49 -4.41 14.17
C VAL A 297 -8.92 -3.76 12.87
N VAL A 298 -8.50 -2.50 12.66
CA VAL A 298 -8.65 -1.84 11.35
C VAL A 298 -7.82 -2.57 10.30
N PHE A 299 -8.43 -2.87 9.15
CA PHE A 299 -7.73 -3.57 8.07
C PHE A 299 -6.54 -2.73 7.56
N PRO A 300 -5.32 -3.28 7.48
CA PRO A 300 -4.13 -2.46 7.26
C PRO A 300 -4.12 -1.68 5.95
N PRO A 301 -4.48 -2.26 4.78
CA PRO A 301 -4.60 -1.47 3.55
C PRO A 301 -5.56 -0.29 3.64
N LEU A 302 -6.64 -0.41 4.43
CA LEU A 302 -7.58 0.71 4.62
C LEU A 302 -6.91 1.84 5.42
N ALA A 303 -6.20 1.50 6.49
CA ALA A 303 -5.45 2.47 7.27
C ALA A 303 -4.35 3.12 6.40
N ILE A 304 -3.52 2.32 5.74
CA ILE A 304 -2.40 2.82 4.93
C ILE A 304 -2.90 3.72 3.79
N ALA A 305 -4.01 3.39 3.13
CA ALA A 305 -4.56 4.22 2.07
C ALA A 305 -5.07 5.60 2.53
N ASN A 306 -5.31 5.79 3.83
CA ASN A 306 -5.94 6.99 4.35
C ASN A 306 -5.11 7.73 5.39
N HIS A 307 -3.82 7.41 5.50
CA HIS A 307 -2.95 8.12 6.43
C HIS A 307 -2.41 9.44 5.86
N MET A 308 -2.15 10.37 6.77
CA MET A 308 -1.51 11.65 6.54
C MET A 308 -0.13 11.66 7.19
N GLY A 309 0.68 12.65 6.84
CA GLY A 309 1.92 12.92 7.57
C GLY A 309 1.66 13.16 9.07
N PRO A 310 2.64 12.81 9.93
CA PRO A 310 2.56 13.13 11.35
C PRO A 310 2.47 14.65 11.55
N ALA A 311 1.92 15.06 12.69
CA ALA A 311 1.97 16.45 13.10
C ALA A 311 3.39 16.80 13.58
N GLU A 312 3.73 18.09 13.63
CA GLU A 312 5.02 18.52 14.16
C GLU A 312 5.24 17.99 15.58
N GLY A 313 6.42 17.39 15.82
CA GLY A 313 6.78 16.82 17.10
C GLY A 313 6.14 15.46 17.43
N THR A 314 5.34 14.88 16.52
CA THR A 314 4.82 13.51 16.67
C THR A 314 5.41 12.57 15.62
N PHE A 315 5.33 11.27 15.87
CA PHE A 315 5.72 10.23 14.92
C PHE A 315 4.52 9.43 14.41
N LEU A 316 3.35 9.60 15.03
CA LEU A 316 2.12 8.89 14.66
C LEU A 316 1.49 9.54 13.44
N ALA A 317 1.21 8.72 12.43
CA ALA A 317 0.47 9.15 11.27
C ALA A 317 -1.01 9.41 11.64
N ARG A 318 -1.54 10.51 11.13
CA ARG A 318 -2.96 10.85 11.29
C ARG A 318 -3.79 10.16 10.23
N MET A 319 -5.10 10.03 10.43
CA MET A 319 -5.96 9.22 9.58
C MET A 319 -7.19 10.01 9.09
N LEU A 320 -7.49 9.90 7.81
CA LEU A 320 -8.75 10.37 7.23
C LEU A 320 -9.77 9.22 7.22
N CYS A 321 -11.04 9.54 7.46
CA CYS A 321 -12.09 8.57 7.26
C CYS A 321 -12.57 8.63 5.81
N PRO A 322 -12.33 7.58 5.00
CA PRO A 322 -12.77 7.57 3.60
C PRO A 322 -14.30 7.53 3.46
N PHE A 323 -15.03 7.31 4.54
CA PHE A 323 -16.49 7.29 4.55
C PHE A 323 -17.07 8.64 4.94
N CYS A 324 -16.34 9.48 5.68
CA CYS A 324 -16.80 10.81 6.09
C CYS A 324 -16.33 11.95 5.18
N ASP A 325 -15.34 11.71 4.33
CA ASP A 325 -14.74 12.69 3.41
C ASP A 325 -15.79 13.38 2.47
N ASP A 326 -16.95 12.73 2.23
CA ASP A 326 -17.92 13.10 1.19
C ASP A 326 -19.40 13.28 1.67
N TYR A 327 -19.70 13.41 2.96
CA TYR A 327 -21.10 13.62 3.38
C TYR A 327 -21.56 15.07 3.18
N THR A 328 -22.13 15.37 2.01
CA THR A 328 -23.10 16.46 1.85
C THR A 328 -24.48 15.98 2.27
N TYR A 329 -25.00 16.55 3.36
CA TYR A 329 -26.40 16.39 3.71
C TYR A 329 -27.18 17.48 2.98
N LEU A 330 -28.10 17.08 2.10
CA LEU A 330 -29.17 17.97 1.64
C LEU A 330 -30.27 17.89 2.71
N ASP A 331 -30.42 18.94 3.50
CA ASP A 331 -31.51 19.00 4.46
C ASP A 331 -32.84 19.15 3.68
N GLN A 332 -33.66 18.09 3.67
CA GLN A 332 -35.00 18.14 3.09
C GLN A 332 -35.92 18.88 4.08
N GLY A 333 -35.76 20.20 4.18
CA GLY A 333 -36.38 21.00 5.23
C GLY A 333 -36.86 22.38 4.82
N ASP A 334 -36.00 23.20 4.20
CA ASP A 334 -36.30 24.61 3.99
C ASP A 334 -35.92 25.09 2.58
N ALA A 335 -36.72 26.02 2.05
CA ALA A 335 -36.67 26.50 0.67
C ALA A 335 -35.45 27.36 0.31
N ASP A 336 -34.47 27.43 1.21
CA ASP A 336 -33.20 28.15 1.06
C ASP A 336 -32.07 27.11 1.18
N GLU A 337 -31.78 26.42 0.06
CA GLU A 337 -30.81 25.32 -0.03
C GLU A 337 -29.36 25.80 0.22
N GLU A 338 -28.95 25.88 1.48
CA GLU A 338 -27.54 25.99 1.85
C GLU A 338 -26.98 24.58 2.07
N GLU A 339 -26.21 24.09 1.09
CA GLU A 339 -25.54 22.78 1.14
C GLU A 339 -24.51 22.73 2.29
N LEU A 340 -24.93 22.26 3.47
CA LEU A 340 -24.08 22.14 4.64
C LEU A 340 -23.23 20.86 4.56
N LYS A 341 -22.01 21.01 4.03
CA LYS A 341 -20.97 19.98 4.06
C LYS A 341 -20.38 19.88 5.46
N TYR A 342 -20.68 18.81 6.21
CA TYR A 342 -19.91 18.46 7.41
C TYR A 342 -18.58 17.88 6.98
N ALA A 343 -17.63 18.74 6.66
CA ALA A 343 -16.25 18.32 6.39
C ALA A 343 -15.68 17.69 7.66
N GLN A 344 -15.07 16.50 7.54
CA GLN A 344 -14.13 16.03 8.54
C GLN A 344 -13.10 17.16 8.78
N ASP A 345 -12.75 17.41 10.05
CA ASP A 345 -11.66 18.34 10.38
C ASP A 345 -10.42 17.97 9.53
N GLU A 346 -9.86 18.96 8.84
CA GLU A 346 -8.67 18.83 7.99
C GLU A 346 -7.48 18.21 8.76
N ALA A 347 -7.52 18.24 10.10
CA ALA A 347 -6.53 17.60 10.94
C ALA A 347 -6.57 16.06 10.94
N GLY A 348 -7.69 15.43 10.61
CA GLY A 348 -7.87 13.97 10.70
C GLY A 348 -7.83 13.42 12.14
N TYR A 349 -7.90 12.09 12.28
CA TYR A 349 -7.75 11.40 13.57
C TYR A 349 -6.28 11.28 13.96
N GLY A 350 -5.93 11.57 15.21
CA GLY A 350 -4.55 11.63 15.68
C GLY A 350 -3.79 10.30 15.69
N ASP A 351 -4.49 9.18 15.82
CA ASP A 351 -3.92 7.84 15.90
C ASP A 351 -4.91 6.77 15.42
N LEU A 352 -4.45 5.52 15.36
CA LEU A 352 -5.25 4.39 14.90
C LEU A 352 -6.39 4.05 15.88
N ASP A 353 -6.22 4.26 17.18
CA ASP A 353 -7.23 3.94 18.19
C ASP A 353 -8.43 4.91 18.11
N ALA A 354 -8.16 6.21 17.92
CA ALA A 354 -9.18 7.21 17.65
C ALA A 354 -9.91 6.92 16.34
N PHE A 355 -9.17 6.53 15.29
CA PHE A 355 -9.77 6.15 14.01
C PHE A 355 -10.63 4.88 14.14
N GLN A 356 -10.16 3.85 14.85
CA GLN A 356 -10.90 2.63 15.08
C GLN A 356 -12.19 2.90 15.85
N ARG A 357 -12.13 3.67 16.94
CA ARG A 357 -13.33 4.06 17.69
C ARG A 357 -14.34 4.73 16.76
N HIS A 358 -13.92 5.70 15.95
CA HIS A 358 -14.82 6.33 15.00
C HIS A 358 -15.49 5.32 14.03
N LEU A 359 -14.72 4.40 13.46
CA LEU A 359 -15.26 3.37 12.57
C LEU A 359 -16.29 2.45 13.28
N GLU A 360 -16.03 2.11 14.55
CA GLU A 360 -16.95 1.33 15.38
C GLU A 360 -18.25 2.07 15.69
N TRP A 361 -18.17 3.36 15.99
CA TRP A 361 -19.34 4.18 16.32
C TRP A 361 -20.16 4.58 15.10
N SER A 362 -19.51 4.87 13.97
CA SER A 362 -20.16 5.51 12.81
C SER A 362 -20.35 4.60 11.60
N HIS A 363 -19.56 3.53 11.46
CA HIS A 363 -19.52 2.71 10.24
C HIS A 363 -19.73 1.22 10.48
N THR A 364 -19.98 0.81 11.72
CA THR A 364 -20.42 -0.55 12.05
C THR A 364 -21.94 -0.62 12.04
N PRO A 365 -22.57 -1.55 11.29
CA PRO A 365 -24.03 -1.69 11.28
C PRO A 365 -24.58 -1.93 12.69
N ALA A 366 -25.63 -1.18 13.06
CA ALA A 366 -26.40 -1.45 14.28
C ALA A 366 -27.06 -2.84 14.16
N GLY A 367 -26.48 -3.84 14.82
CA GLY A 367 -26.89 -5.24 14.72
C GLY A 367 -25.76 -6.24 14.93
N LEU A 368 -24.50 -5.80 14.93
CA LEU A 368 -23.40 -6.60 15.45
C LEU A 368 -23.41 -6.52 16.99
N PRO A 369 -23.37 -7.66 17.71
CA PRO A 369 -23.20 -7.62 19.15
C PRO A 369 -21.82 -7.03 19.44
N ILE A 370 -21.79 -5.81 19.99
CA ILE A 370 -20.65 -5.33 20.74
C ILE A 370 -20.45 -6.37 21.86
N PRO A 371 -19.29 -7.05 21.96
CA PRO A 371 -19.03 -7.89 23.12
C PRO A 371 -18.92 -6.94 24.31
N LEU A 372 -20.03 -6.80 25.05
CA LEU A 372 -20.01 -6.11 26.34
C LEU A 372 -18.95 -6.80 27.21
N PRO A 373 -18.11 -6.05 27.93
CA PRO A 373 -17.20 -6.65 28.89
C PRO A 373 -18.02 -7.47 29.87
N THR A 374 -17.67 -8.74 29.99
CA THR A 374 -18.35 -9.71 30.84
C THR A 374 -18.44 -9.12 32.24
N THR A 375 -19.67 -8.99 32.72
CA THR A 375 -19.99 -8.47 34.04
C THR A 375 -19.17 -9.25 35.06
N VAL A 376 -18.24 -8.56 35.73
CA VAL A 376 -17.58 -9.08 36.92
C VAL A 376 -18.68 -9.28 37.94
N GLN A 377 -19.01 -10.54 38.22
CA GLN A 377 -19.87 -10.91 39.34
C GLN A 377 -19.19 -10.39 40.60
N SER A 378 -19.73 -9.31 41.15
CA SER A 378 -19.35 -8.77 42.43
C SER A 378 -19.79 -9.78 43.49
N THR A 379 -18.86 -10.61 43.95
CA THR A 379 -19.04 -11.34 45.19
C THR A 379 -18.98 -10.33 46.33
N ALA A 380 -20.14 -10.01 46.88
CA ALA A 380 -20.27 -9.28 48.11
C ALA A 380 -19.42 -9.96 49.21
N SER A 381 -18.38 -9.27 49.66
CA SER A 381 -17.81 -9.48 50.98
C SER A 381 -17.70 -8.11 51.62
N GLY A 382 -18.48 -7.91 52.68
CA GLY A 382 -18.54 -6.65 53.42
C GLY A 382 -17.20 -6.30 54.05
N CYS A 383 -16.89 -5.01 54.06
CA CYS A 383 -15.93 -4.42 54.98
C CYS A 383 -16.65 -3.33 55.77
N ALA A 384 -16.84 -3.60 57.05
CA ALA A 384 -17.14 -2.60 58.07
C ALA A 384 -15.89 -1.75 58.33
N VAL A 385 -16.06 -0.46 58.53
CA VAL A 385 -15.05 0.42 59.12
C VAL A 385 -15.74 1.28 60.19
N MET A 386 -15.12 1.27 61.38
CA MET A 386 -15.44 2.11 62.53
C MET A 386 -15.15 3.58 62.28
#